data_AF-A0AAV8Z5G6-F1
#
_entry.id   AF-A0AAV8Z5G6-F1
#
_cell.length_a   1.000
_cell.length_b   1.000
_cell.length_c   1.000
_cell.angle_alpha   90.00
_cell.angle_beta   90.00
_cell.angle_gamma   90.00
#
_symmetry.space_group_name_H-M   'P 1'
#
loop_
_entity.id
_entity.type
_entity.pdbx_description
1 polymer ?
#
loop_
_entity_poly.entity_id
_entity_poly.type
_entity_poly.pdbx_seq_one_letter_code
_entity_poly.pdbx_strand_id
1 'polypeptide(L)'
;ANGKNYGPKGAKKVGAAISGERGRTITGVFCVSASGNYVPHMLIYPRKRMAATLQKNGPIGTSFRCLKNGWINSELFVEWLKHFEQHVKPTDINPILLVLDNHASHISIRAYNFCKEKHIHMVSLPPHTSDNLQPLDLTVDLRFEICCICGELGQDRELWYRCVLCSSWNHALCTGVDTPDNYKYK
;
A
#
# COMPACT_ATOMS: atom_id res chain seq x y z
N ALA A 1 0.03 -3.57 25.23
CA ALA A 1 -0.78 -4.40 24.33
C ALA A 1 -0.85 -5.83 24.87
N ASN A 2 -1.99 -6.24 25.44
CA ASN A 2 -2.19 -7.58 26.02
C ASN A 2 -3.02 -8.43 25.05
N GLY A 3 -2.34 -9.16 24.15
CA GLY A 3 -2.99 -10.24 23.40
C GLY A 3 -3.17 -11.45 24.31
N LYS A 4 -4.32 -12.14 24.20
CA LYS A 4 -4.52 -13.44 24.86
C LYS A 4 -3.70 -14.50 24.13
N ASN A 5 -2.83 -15.21 24.85
CA ASN A 5 -2.08 -16.34 24.32
C ASN A 5 -2.86 -17.63 24.62
N TYR A 6 -3.16 -18.41 23.59
CA TYR A 6 -3.86 -19.69 23.74
C TYR A 6 -2.84 -20.84 23.70
N GLY A 7 -3.02 -21.83 24.57
CA GLY A 7 -2.17 -23.02 24.64
C GLY A 7 -2.89 -24.18 25.33
N PRO A 8 -2.33 -25.40 25.26
CA PRO A 8 -2.91 -26.57 25.90
C PRO A 8 -3.14 -26.36 27.40
N LYS A 9 -4.24 -26.92 27.92
CA LYS A 9 -4.60 -26.84 29.35
C LYS A 9 -3.44 -27.38 30.20
N GLY A 10 -2.89 -26.54 31.08
CA GLY A 10 -1.75 -26.87 31.95
C GLY A 10 -0.37 -26.39 31.48
N ALA A 11 -0.26 -25.78 30.30
CA ALA A 11 0.99 -25.21 29.82
C ALA A 11 1.40 -23.96 30.64
N LYS A 12 2.54 -24.06 31.36
CA LYS A 12 3.06 -22.97 32.21
C LYS A 12 3.81 -21.88 31.45
N LYS A 13 4.23 -22.15 30.19
CA LYS A 13 4.89 -21.20 29.30
C LYS A 13 4.26 -21.31 27.92
N VAL A 14 3.47 -20.30 27.55
CA VAL A 14 2.93 -20.15 26.19
C VAL A 14 3.69 -18.99 25.54
N GLY A 15 4.57 -19.32 24.60
CA GLY A 15 5.34 -18.33 23.86
C GLY A 15 4.47 -17.66 22.79
N ALA A 16 4.49 -16.34 22.73
CA ALA A 16 3.96 -15.60 21.59
C ALA A 16 5.10 -15.27 20.65
N ALA A 17 5.12 -15.87 19.45
CA ALA A 17 5.95 -15.38 18.37
C ALA A 17 5.28 -14.14 17.77
N ILE A 18 5.64 -12.97 18.29
CA ILE A 18 5.23 -11.69 17.72
C ILE A 18 6.34 -11.18 16.83
N SER A 19 6.01 -10.87 15.57
CA SER A 19 6.94 -10.13 14.71
C SER A 19 7.40 -8.87 15.46
N GLY A 20 8.69 -8.57 15.45
CA GLY A 20 9.22 -7.29 15.95
C GLY A 20 8.66 -6.07 15.20
N GLU A 21 7.92 -6.32 14.11
CA GLU A 21 7.18 -5.31 13.36
C GLU A 21 5.71 -5.17 13.78
N ARG A 22 5.24 -5.98 14.75
CA ARG A 22 3.88 -5.82 15.28
C ARG A 22 3.74 -4.43 15.92
N GLY A 23 2.83 -3.63 15.36
CA GLY A 23 2.63 -2.23 15.76
C GLY A 23 3.53 -1.22 15.03
N ARG A 24 4.29 -1.64 14.01
CA ARG A 24 5.03 -0.73 13.12
C ARG A 24 4.29 -0.61 11.79
N THR A 25 4.08 0.62 11.34
CA THR A 25 3.49 0.91 10.03
C THR A 25 4.52 0.65 8.92
N ILE A 26 4.03 0.16 7.78
CA ILE A 26 4.78 0.02 6.54
C ILE A 26 4.26 1.11 5.61
N THR A 27 5.14 1.85 4.94
CA THR A 27 4.70 2.85 3.95
C THR A 27 4.46 2.16 2.62
N GLY A 28 3.25 2.29 2.08
CA GLY A 28 2.90 1.90 0.73
C GLY A 28 2.89 3.11 -0.20
N VAL A 29 3.40 2.94 -1.41
CA VAL A 29 3.29 3.92 -2.50
C VAL A 29 2.41 3.32 -3.58
N PHE A 30 1.22 3.90 -3.74
CA PHE A 30 0.21 3.44 -4.69
C PHE A 30 0.05 4.44 -5.83
N CYS A 31 -0.33 3.95 -7.00
CA CYS A 31 -0.63 4.80 -8.15
C CYS A 31 -1.64 4.08 -9.04
N VAL A 32 -2.70 4.82 -9.39
CA VAL A 32 -3.83 4.33 -10.17
C VAL A 32 -4.13 5.29 -11.32
N SER A 33 -4.68 4.77 -12.41
CA SER A 33 -5.18 5.57 -13.52
C SER A 33 -6.69 5.77 -13.41
N ALA A 34 -7.21 6.77 -14.14
CA ALA A 34 -8.66 6.99 -14.25
C ALA A 34 -9.42 5.80 -14.87
N SER A 35 -8.73 4.95 -15.65
CA SER A 35 -9.29 3.70 -16.20
C SER A 35 -9.34 2.55 -15.19
N GLY A 36 -8.87 2.76 -13.95
CA GLY A 36 -8.83 1.73 -12.91
C GLY A 36 -7.62 0.79 -12.97
N ASN A 37 -6.66 1.04 -13.87
CA ASN A 37 -5.39 0.32 -13.86
C ASN A 37 -4.53 0.81 -12.69
N TYR A 38 -3.61 -0.01 -12.21
CA TYR A 38 -2.68 0.36 -11.15
C TYR A 38 -1.25 -0.05 -11.51
N VAL A 39 -0.30 0.75 -11.03
CA VAL A 39 1.12 0.40 -11.08
C VAL A 39 1.41 -0.50 -9.88
N PRO A 40 2.14 -1.62 -10.05
CA PRO A 40 2.55 -2.44 -8.91
C PRO A 40 3.20 -1.58 -7.83
N HIS A 41 2.64 -1.65 -6.62
CA HIS A 41 3.01 -0.79 -5.50
C HIS A 41 4.49 -0.91 -5.09
N MET A 42 4.97 0.11 -4.38
CA MET A 42 6.22 0.03 -3.61
C MET A 42 5.90 -0.08 -2.12
N LEU A 43 6.57 -1.02 -1.42
CA LEU A 43 6.48 -1.17 0.02
C LEU A 43 7.80 -0.81 0.69
N ILE A 44 7.76 0.07 1.68
CA ILE A 44 8.92 0.56 2.42
C ILE A 44 8.81 0.11 3.88
N TYR A 45 9.72 -0.79 4.28
CA TYR A 45 9.77 -1.28 5.65
C TYR A 45 10.66 -0.40 6.53
N PRO A 46 10.27 -0.12 7.79
CA PRO A 46 11.01 0.71 8.75
C PRO A 46 12.24 -0.01 9.33
N ARG A 47 13.20 -0.37 8.48
CA ARG A 47 14.41 -1.14 8.83
C ARG A 47 15.58 -0.79 7.90
N LYS A 48 16.79 -1.23 8.29
CA LYS A 48 18.03 -0.94 7.53
C LYS A 48 18.36 -1.93 6.42
N ARG A 49 17.86 -3.17 6.50
CA ARG A 49 18.24 -4.27 5.61
C ARG A 49 16.99 -4.99 5.15
N MET A 50 16.93 -5.42 3.91
CA MET A 50 15.86 -6.30 3.42
C MET A 50 16.04 -7.72 3.95
N ALA A 51 14.95 -8.45 4.15
CA ALA A 51 14.97 -9.88 4.44
C ALA A 51 14.05 -10.58 3.45
N ALA A 52 14.46 -11.74 2.96
CA ALA A 52 13.70 -12.49 1.94
C ALA A 52 12.27 -12.81 2.39
N THR A 53 12.05 -12.99 3.70
CA THR A 53 10.72 -13.25 4.27
C THR A 53 9.74 -12.10 4.07
N LEU A 54 10.20 -10.85 3.93
CA LEU A 54 9.32 -9.69 3.71
C LEU A 54 8.74 -9.64 2.30
N GLN A 55 9.41 -10.28 1.34
CA GLN A 55 9.00 -10.31 -0.06
C GLN A 55 8.13 -11.54 -0.35
N LYS A 56 8.10 -12.51 0.58
CA LYS A 56 7.40 -13.78 0.41
C LYS A 56 5.90 -13.54 0.25
N ASN A 57 5.34 -14.09 -0.83
CA ASN A 57 3.91 -13.98 -1.17
C ASN A 57 3.40 -12.54 -1.33
N GLY A 58 4.28 -11.56 -1.52
CA GLY A 58 3.85 -10.21 -1.84
C GLY A 58 3.25 -10.13 -3.24
N PRO A 59 2.44 -9.10 -3.54
CA PRO A 59 1.79 -9.03 -4.85
C PRO A 59 2.81 -8.94 -5.99
N ILE A 60 2.43 -9.45 -7.16
CA ILE A 60 3.34 -9.55 -8.30
C ILE A 60 3.79 -8.15 -8.76
N GLY A 61 5.08 -8.02 -9.06
CA GLY A 61 5.68 -6.78 -9.54
C GLY A 61 5.95 -5.74 -8.45
N THR A 62 5.64 -6.02 -7.19
CA THR A 62 5.87 -5.08 -6.08
C THR A 62 7.34 -4.77 -5.90
N SER A 63 7.66 -3.49 -5.74
CA SER A 63 9.01 -3.04 -5.41
C SER A 63 9.17 -2.95 -3.89
N PHE A 64 10.03 -3.78 -3.30
CA PHE A 64 10.26 -3.77 -1.86
C PHE A 64 11.51 -2.95 -1.51
N ARG A 65 11.40 -2.06 -0.52
CA ARG A 65 12.48 -1.19 -0.04
C ARG A 65 12.53 -1.14 1.47
N CYS A 66 13.64 -0.66 2.01
CA CYS A 66 13.87 -0.54 3.44
C CYS A 66 14.48 0.83 3.72
N LEU A 67 13.88 1.59 4.64
CA LEU A 67 14.47 2.82 5.16
C LEU A 67 14.33 2.84 6.68
N LYS A 68 15.33 3.35 7.39
CA LYS A 68 15.38 3.29 8.87
C LYS A 68 14.11 3.87 9.53
N ASN A 69 13.56 4.94 8.96
CA ASN A 69 12.35 5.61 9.45
C ASN A 69 11.05 5.06 8.83
N GLY A 70 11.13 4.23 7.79
CA GLY A 70 9.99 3.67 7.06
C GLY A 70 9.34 4.59 6.04
N TRP A 71 9.57 5.90 6.10
CA TRP A 71 8.94 6.89 5.22
C TRP A 71 9.62 6.99 3.86
N ILE A 72 8.88 7.39 2.84
CA ILE A 72 9.47 7.73 1.54
C ILE A 72 10.32 9.00 1.65
N ASN A 73 11.39 9.06 0.86
CA ASN A 73 12.20 10.26 0.67
C ASN A 73 12.42 10.52 -0.83
N SER A 74 13.04 11.64 -1.19
CA SER A 74 13.23 12.01 -2.60
C SER A 74 14.05 11.00 -3.40
N GLU A 75 14.99 10.30 -2.76
CA GLU A 75 15.80 9.27 -3.42
C GLU A 75 14.96 8.03 -3.76
N LEU A 76 14.19 7.53 -2.79
CA LEU A 76 13.25 6.43 -3.02
C LEU A 76 12.14 6.82 -4.00
N PHE A 77 11.73 8.08 -4.01
CA PHE A 77 10.77 8.57 -4.99
C PHE A 77 11.32 8.50 -6.42
N VAL A 78 12.59 8.85 -6.65
CA VAL A 78 13.24 8.66 -7.97
C VAL A 78 13.35 7.19 -8.34
N GLU A 79 13.64 6.30 -7.38
CA GLU A 79 13.59 4.85 -7.63
C GLU A 79 12.19 4.37 -7.99
N TRP A 80 11.16 4.91 -7.33
CA TRP A 80 9.78 4.64 -7.65
C TRP A 80 9.41 5.15 -9.05
N LEU A 81 9.89 6.32 -9.48
CA LEU A 81 9.67 6.83 -10.83
C LEU A 81 10.28 5.93 -11.92
N LYS A 82 11.43 5.30 -11.65
CA LYS A 82 12.00 4.30 -12.57
C LYS A 82 11.12 3.06 -12.67
N HIS A 83 10.62 2.58 -11.54
CA HIS A 83 9.67 1.47 -11.51
C HIS A 83 8.35 1.81 -12.23
N PHE A 84 7.85 3.03 -12.03
CA PHE A 84 6.69 3.57 -12.71
C PHE A 84 6.90 3.60 -14.24
N GLU A 85 7.99 4.19 -14.72
CA GLU A 85 8.32 4.30 -16.14
C GLU A 85 8.41 2.94 -16.82
N GLN A 86 9.03 1.94 -16.18
CA GLN A 86 9.11 0.58 -16.70
C GLN A 86 7.74 -0.09 -16.88
N HIS A 87 6.78 0.28 -16.04
CA HIS A 87 5.43 -0.26 -16.08
C HIS A 87 4.55 0.47 -17.11
N VAL A 88 4.52 1.80 -17.07
CA VAL A 88 3.62 2.61 -17.91
C VAL A 88 4.18 2.89 -19.31
N LYS A 89 5.49 2.79 -19.51
CA LYS A 89 6.20 2.93 -20.80
C LYS A 89 5.79 4.18 -21.59
N PRO A 90 5.94 5.37 -21.00
CA PRO A 90 5.63 6.64 -21.65
C PRO A 90 6.49 6.85 -22.91
N THR A 91 5.92 7.52 -23.91
CA THR A 91 6.62 7.94 -25.13
C THR A 91 6.29 9.40 -25.45
N ASP A 92 6.98 9.98 -26.41
CA ASP A 92 6.69 11.31 -26.94
C ASP A 92 5.27 11.42 -27.54
N ILE A 93 4.81 10.36 -28.21
CA ILE A 93 3.47 10.28 -28.81
C ILE A 93 2.40 9.96 -27.76
N ASN A 94 2.76 9.25 -26.69
CA ASN A 94 1.87 8.87 -25.60
C ASN A 94 2.48 9.27 -24.24
N PRO A 95 2.51 10.58 -23.93
CA PRO A 95 3.05 11.06 -22.67
C PRO A 95 2.12 10.73 -21.51
N ILE A 96 2.66 10.66 -20.30
CA ILE A 96 1.90 10.34 -19.09
C ILE A 96 1.79 11.56 -18.19
N LEU A 97 0.58 11.88 -17.76
CA LEU A 97 0.33 12.86 -16.71
C LEU A 97 0.34 12.16 -15.36
N LEU A 98 1.29 12.53 -14.50
CA LEU A 98 1.41 12.04 -13.13
C LEU A 98 0.96 13.13 -12.16
N VAL A 99 -0.18 12.89 -11.51
CA VAL A 99 -0.74 13.79 -10.49
C VAL A 99 -0.28 13.33 -9.11
N LEU A 100 0.27 14.26 -8.33
CA LEU A 100 0.89 14.00 -7.04
C LEU A 100 0.36 14.98 -5.99
N ASP A 101 0.42 14.58 -4.73
CA ASP A 101 0.29 15.54 -3.63
C ASP A 101 1.55 16.43 -3.50
N ASN A 102 1.48 17.41 -2.61
CA ASN A 102 2.59 18.33 -2.34
C ASN A 102 3.56 17.80 -1.25
N HIS A 103 3.73 16.49 -1.13
CA HIS A 103 4.68 15.92 -0.19
C HIS A 103 6.14 16.25 -0.58
N ALA A 104 6.98 16.58 0.40
CA ALA A 104 8.34 17.08 0.16
C ALA A 104 9.23 16.09 -0.61
N SER A 105 8.95 14.78 -0.55
CA SER A 105 9.69 13.78 -1.35
C SER A 105 9.51 13.96 -2.85
N HIS A 106 8.39 14.53 -3.30
CA HIS A 106 8.08 14.74 -4.72
C HIS A 106 8.86 15.91 -5.32
N ILE A 107 9.30 16.83 -4.46
CA ILE A 107 9.95 18.09 -4.86
C ILE A 107 11.46 17.85 -4.97
N SER A 108 11.90 17.38 -6.14
CA SER A 108 13.33 17.18 -6.43
C SER A 108 13.63 17.49 -7.89
N ILE A 109 14.70 18.24 -8.14
CA ILE A 109 15.18 18.53 -9.49
C ILE A 109 15.53 17.24 -10.24
N ARG A 110 16.01 16.22 -9.53
CA ARG A 110 16.34 14.91 -10.10
C ARG A 110 15.10 14.18 -10.56
N ALA A 111 14.03 14.22 -9.77
CA ALA A 111 12.73 13.65 -10.14
C ALA A 111 12.14 14.38 -11.35
N TYR A 112 12.15 15.72 -11.34
CA TYR A 112 11.66 16.53 -12.45
C TYR A 112 12.40 16.24 -13.76
N ASN A 113 13.75 16.24 -13.74
CA ASN A 113 14.55 15.99 -14.93
C ASN A 113 14.32 14.57 -15.47
N PHE A 114 14.24 13.57 -14.60
CA PHE A 114 13.91 12.20 -14.99
C PHE A 114 12.55 12.13 -15.68
N CYS A 115 11.52 12.71 -15.08
CA CYS A 115 10.17 12.72 -15.65
C CYS A 115 10.12 13.43 -17.00
N LYS A 116 10.78 14.60 -17.11
CA LYS A 116 10.85 15.34 -18.37
C LYS A 116 11.52 14.54 -19.48
N GLU A 117 12.64 13.89 -19.20
CA GLU A 117 13.35 13.02 -20.16
C GLU A 117 12.48 11.84 -20.62
N LYS A 118 11.63 11.34 -19.73
CA LYS A 118 10.77 10.17 -19.95
C LYS A 118 9.36 10.49 -20.41
N HIS A 119 9.07 11.71 -20.86
CA HIS A 119 7.73 12.13 -21.30
C HIS A 119 6.65 11.93 -20.21
N ILE A 120 7.04 12.12 -18.95
CA ILE A 120 6.15 12.15 -17.79
C ILE A 120 5.99 13.61 -17.36
N HIS A 121 4.76 14.11 -17.42
CA HIS A 121 4.40 15.44 -16.94
C HIS A 121 3.93 15.33 -15.50
N MET A 122 4.66 15.96 -14.57
CA MET A 122 4.27 16.01 -13.17
C MET A 122 3.37 17.22 -12.89
N VAL A 123 2.27 17.00 -12.19
CA VAL A 123 1.42 18.05 -11.62
C VAL A 123 1.23 17.78 -10.14
N SER A 124 1.56 18.77 -9.31
CA SER A 124 1.32 18.72 -7.86
C SER A 124 0.03 19.44 -7.52
N LEU A 125 -0.80 18.81 -6.69
CA LEU A 125 -2.02 19.41 -6.15
C LEU A 125 -1.67 20.50 -5.13
N PRO A 126 -2.53 21.53 -4.98
CA PRO A 126 -2.31 22.56 -3.96
C PRO A 126 -2.24 21.95 -2.55
N PRO A 127 -1.43 22.52 -1.64
CA PRO A 127 -1.36 22.04 -0.26
C PRO A 127 -2.75 22.12 0.41
N HIS A 128 -2.98 21.23 1.37
CA HIS A 128 -4.23 21.15 2.15
C HIS A 128 -5.49 20.89 1.32
N THR A 129 -5.37 20.12 0.23
CA THR A 129 -6.51 19.73 -0.62
C THR A 129 -6.76 18.22 -0.67
N SER A 130 -6.13 17.42 0.22
CA SER A 130 -6.35 15.96 0.30
C SER A 130 -7.83 15.60 0.33
N ASP A 131 -8.60 16.23 1.21
CA ASP A 131 -10.01 15.93 1.44
C ASP A 131 -10.95 16.33 0.27
N ASN A 132 -10.43 16.98 -0.77
CA ASN A 132 -11.23 17.48 -1.89
C ASN A 132 -10.71 17.06 -3.27
N LEU A 133 -9.39 16.93 -3.43
CA LEU A 133 -8.75 16.82 -4.73
C LEU A 133 -7.87 15.59 -4.90
N GLN A 134 -7.53 14.85 -3.84
CA GLN A 134 -6.73 13.62 -3.96
C GLN A 134 -7.64 12.43 -4.25
N PRO A 135 -7.70 11.94 -5.51
CA PRO A 135 -8.63 10.87 -5.85
C PRO A 135 -8.24 9.56 -5.16
N LEU A 136 -6.95 9.37 -4.86
CA LEU A 136 -6.46 8.21 -4.13
C LEU A 136 -7.03 8.22 -2.70
N ASP A 137 -6.84 9.32 -1.96
CA ASP A 137 -7.38 9.50 -0.60
C ASP A 137 -8.91 9.34 -0.58
N LEU A 138 -9.61 9.94 -1.54
CA LEU A 138 -11.08 9.99 -1.57
C LEU A 138 -11.77 8.74 -2.11
N THR A 139 -11.08 7.88 -2.86
CA THR A 139 -11.76 6.75 -3.53
C THR A 139 -11.08 5.42 -3.36
N VAL A 140 -9.75 5.39 -3.29
CA VAL A 140 -8.98 4.14 -3.21
C VAL A 140 -8.63 3.83 -1.76
N ASP A 141 -8.18 4.81 -1.00
CA ASP A 141 -7.80 4.61 0.39
C ASP A 141 -9.03 4.36 1.28
N LEU A 142 -10.13 5.08 1.05
CA LEU A 142 -11.43 4.74 1.67
C LEU A 142 -11.89 3.31 1.34
N ARG A 143 -11.59 2.77 0.15
CA ARG A 143 -11.95 1.38 -0.19
C ARG A 143 -11.15 0.34 0.58
N PHE A 144 -9.97 0.69 1.12
CA PHE A 144 -9.23 -0.21 2.01
C PHE A 144 -9.83 -0.25 3.42
N GLU A 145 -10.67 0.73 3.76
CA GLU A 145 -11.28 0.86 5.08
C GLU A 145 -12.78 0.53 5.08
N ILE A 146 -13.43 0.45 3.91
CA ILE A 146 -14.86 0.15 3.80
C ILE A 146 -15.09 -1.34 3.50
N CYS A 147 -15.93 -1.99 4.30
CA CYS A 147 -16.33 -3.37 4.05
C CYS A 147 -17.33 -3.43 2.89
N CYS A 148 -17.04 -4.23 1.85
CA CYS A 148 -17.92 -4.30 0.67
C CYS A 148 -19.25 -5.04 0.89
N ILE A 149 -19.43 -5.70 2.05
CA ILE A 149 -20.71 -6.33 2.44
C ILE A 149 -21.63 -5.34 3.17
N CYS A 150 -21.12 -4.60 4.17
CA CYS A 150 -21.96 -3.72 4.99
C CYS A 150 -21.82 -2.23 4.68
N GLY A 151 -20.81 -1.82 3.90
CA GLY A 151 -20.57 -0.41 3.56
C GLY A 151 -20.00 0.44 4.70
N GLU A 152 -19.73 -0.15 5.86
CA GLU A 152 -19.18 0.54 7.03
C GLU A 152 -17.66 0.60 6.99
N LEU A 153 -17.12 1.66 7.60
CA LEU A 153 -15.68 1.83 7.84
C LEU A 153 -15.19 0.86 8.93
N GLY A 154 -13.94 0.45 8.80
CA GLY A 154 -13.26 -0.40 9.76
C GLY A 154 -12.95 0.26 11.08
N GLN A 155 -13.09 -0.51 12.14
CA GLN A 155 -12.73 -0.11 13.49
C GLN A 155 -11.40 -0.74 13.91
N ASP A 156 -10.75 -0.11 14.88
CA ASP A 156 -9.48 -0.59 15.43
C ASP A 156 -9.59 -2.03 15.92
N ARG A 157 -8.66 -2.88 15.47
CA ARG A 157 -8.48 -4.29 15.86
C ARG A 157 -9.53 -5.27 15.31
N GLU A 158 -10.24 -4.89 14.26
CA GLU A 158 -11.08 -5.81 13.52
C GLU A 158 -10.26 -6.75 12.63
N LEU A 159 -10.77 -7.96 12.41
CA LEU A 159 -10.20 -8.92 11.47
C LEU A 159 -10.84 -8.71 10.11
N TRP A 160 -10.01 -8.64 9.08
CA TRP A 160 -10.42 -8.37 7.70
C TRP A 160 -9.96 -9.48 6.77
N TYR A 161 -10.82 -9.84 5.82
CA TYR A 161 -10.50 -10.75 4.73
C TYR A 161 -10.48 -9.98 3.42
N ARG A 162 -9.42 -10.19 2.64
CA ARG A 162 -9.30 -9.67 1.27
C ARG A 162 -9.66 -10.78 0.28
N CYS A 163 -10.63 -10.50 -0.58
CA CYS A 163 -10.94 -11.40 -1.69
C CYS A 163 -9.78 -11.42 -2.69
N VAL A 164 -9.26 -12.60 -3.01
CA VAL A 164 -8.16 -12.74 -3.98
C VAL A 164 -8.60 -12.54 -5.43
N LEU A 165 -9.90 -12.63 -5.71
CA LEU A 165 -10.46 -12.47 -7.06
C LEU A 165 -10.71 -11.00 -7.39
N CYS A 166 -11.45 -10.29 -6.53
CA CYS A 166 -11.86 -8.91 -6.77
C CYS A 166 -11.09 -7.86 -5.95
N SER A 167 -10.16 -8.29 -5.09
CA SER A 167 -9.38 -7.43 -4.19
C SER A 167 -10.18 -6.65 -3.14
N SER A 168 -11.50 -6.85 -3.06
CA SER A 168 -12.36 -6.19 -2.08
C SER A 168 -12.09 -6.69 -0.66
N TRP A 169 -12.26 -5.79 0.29
CA TRP A 169 -12.06 -6.02 1.72
C TRP A 169 -13.39 -6.20 2.43
N ASN A 170 -13.42 -7.14 3.37
CA ASN A 170 -14.60 -7.46 4.17
C ASN A 170 -14.23 -7.64 5.64
N HIS A 171 -15.07 -7.14 6.55
CA HIS A 171 -15.00 -7.58 7.94
C HIS A 171 -15.18 -9.11 7.97
N ALA A 172 -14.34 -9.81 8.72
CA ALA A 172 -14.47 -11.25 8.92
C ALA A 172 -15.88 -11.61 9.40
N LEU A 173 -16.43 -10.81 10.32
CA LEU A 173 -17.81 -10.97 10.82
C LEU A 173 -18.87 -10.83 9.73
N CYS A 174 -18.70 -9.91 8.78
CA CYS A 174 -19.64 -9.72 7.67
C CYS A 174 -19.60 -10.88 6.67
N THR A 175 -18.46 -11.57 6.54
CA THR A 175 -18.36 -12.72 5.63
C THR A 175 -19.08 -13.96 6.12
N GLY A 176 -19.37 -14.06 7.43
CA GLY A 176 -19.98 -15.25 8.04
C GLY A 176 -19.10 -16.51 7.96
N VAL A 177 -17.80 -16.38 7.66
CA VAL A 177 -16.85 -17.50 7.64
C VAL A 177 -15.82 -17.35 8.75
N ASP A 178 -15.50 -18.46 9.42
CA ASP A 178 -14.51 -18.49 10.52
C ASP A 178 -13.07 -18.45 10.01
N THR A 179 -12.85 -18.83 8.74
CA THR A 179 -11.52 -18.86 8.11
C THR A 179 -11.56 -18.33 6.66
N PRO A 180 -10.45 -17.72 6.18
CA PRO A 180 -10.36 -17.24 4.80
C PRO A 180 -10.45 -18.35 3.75
N ASP A 181 -10.06 -19.58 4.11
CA ASP A 181 -9.94 -20.71 3.18
C ASP A 181 -11.29 -21.18 2.61
N ASN A 182 -12.39 -20.84 3.28
CA ASN A 182 -13.75 -21.22 2.87
C ASN A 182 -14.54 -20.08 2.22
N TYR A 183 -13.92 -18.92 1.97
CA TYR A 183 -14.60 -17.79 1.35
C TYR A 183 -14.85 -18.07 -0.15
N LYS A 184 -16.07 -18.51 -0.47
CA LYS A 184 -16.57 -18.61 -1.85
C LYS A 184 -17.49 -17.43 -2.11
N TYR A 185 -17.16 -16.63 -3.12
CA TYR A 185 -18.02 -15.55 -3.61
C TYR A 185 -19.37 -16.16 -4.01
N LYS A 186 -20.48 -15.64 -3.46
CA LYS A 186 -21.83 -15.95 -3.94
C LYS A 186 -22.13 -15.11 -5.16
#